data_AF-A0A8T3LKL0-F1
#
_entry.id   AF-A0A8T3LKL0-F1
#
_cell.length_a   1.000
_cell.length_b   1.000
_cell.length_c   1.000
_cell.angle_alpha   90.00
_cell.angle_beta   90.00
_cell.angle_gamma   90.00
#
_symmetry.space_group_name_H-M   'P 1'
#
loop_
_entity.id
_entity.type
_entity.pdbx_description
1 polymer ?
#
loop_
_entity_poly.entity_id
_entity_poly.type
_entity_poly.pdbx_seq_one_letter_code
_entity_poly.pdbx_strand_id
1 'polypeptide(L)'
;MTDDLEQLATEYHDFRQEASPTYAHMQGDYRFAGRFEDISRAAEDRDIAAARAFAGRAETLAEVGLDHQQRITRSMLAWDATARADFAEARLAEIDVDPISGWHIMLPVYLPKLGLPTSEVAEAMVDKFRGIADGFRDAGERYREGVGHGRAPARFAVDDTVRQLDAWLAMPVDDDPILALGATPHGFDRDAWLGRLRAVVERDIRPAVAAYRDLLRDEIAPAGRSDEACGLGSLPDGEETYRRAIHYYTTVDRSAQEIHDIGLAQIDKLAGEYRELGREVVGTEDLTTIFERMRSDPELHHTNGPEIVSASKTAMARAKAAMGDWFGVLPKADCDVEEVSG
;
A
#
# COMPACT_ATOMS: atom_id res chain seq x y z
N MET A 1 5.95 -35.32 4.56
CA MET A 1 6.16 -34.63 3.27
C MET A 1 4.99 -33.71 2.92
N THR A 2 3.77 -34.23 2.75
CA THR A 2 2.56 -33.37 2.70
C THR A 2 2.45 -32.53 3.97
N ASP A 3 2.57 -33.18 5.14
CA ASP A 3 2.54 -32.51 6.44
C ASP A 3 3.65 -31.48 6.60
N ASP A 4 4.82 -31.70 5.98
CA ASP A 4 5.96 -30.77 6.04
C ASP A 4 5.71 -29.52 5.18
N LEU A 5 5.07 -29.67 4.02
CA LEU A 5 4.69 -28.54 3.15
C LEU A 5 3.56 -27.72 3.77
N GLU A 6 2.54 -28.39 4.32
CA GLU A 6 1.42 -27.71 5.01
C GLU A 6 1.93 -26.95 6.23
N GLN A 7 2.77 -27.57 7.05
CA GLN A 7 3.42 -26.91 8.17
C GLN A 7 4.26 -25.70 7.71
N LEU A 8 5.08 -25.86 6.67
CA LEU A 8 5.88 -24.76 6.13
C LEU A 8 5.02 -23.59 5.64
N ALA A 9 3.91 -23.89 4.96
CA ALA A 9 2.97 -22.87 4.49
C ALA A 9 2.30 -22.13 5.66
N THR A 10 1.92 -22.85 6.72
CA THR A 10 1.38 -22.23 7.95
C THR A 10 2.42 -21.34 8.64
N GLU A 11 3.65 -21.83 8.82
CA GLU A 11 4.73 -21.05 9.42
C GLU A 11 5.06 -19.80 8.61
N TYR A 12 5.06 -19.90 7.28
CA TYR A 12 5.29 -18.75 6.39
C TYR A 12 4.14 -17.74 6.48
N HIS A 13 2.90 -18.21 6.51
CA HIS A 13 1.75 -17.34 6.72
C HIS A 13 1.85 -16.60 8.07
N ASP A 14 2.16 -17.31 9.15
CA ASP A 14 2.31 -16.70 10.48
C ASP A 14 3.43 -15.65 10.51
N PHE A 15 4.58 -15.94 9.91
CA PHE A 15 5.65 -14.96 9.74
C PHE A 15 5.16 -13.70 9.01
N ARG A 16 4.40 -13.88 7.92
CA ARG A 16 3.85 -12.78 7.13
C ARG A 16 2.85 -11.91 7.90
N GLN A 17 2.04 -12.52 8.75
CA GLN A 17 1.11 -11.80 9.62
C GLN A 17 1.86 -11.04 10.72
N GLU A 18 2.89 -11.66 11.31
CA GLU A 18 3.71 -11.04 12.34
C GLU A 18 4.51 -9.83 11.83
N ALA A 19 5.08 -9.93 10.64
CA ALA A 19 5.85 -8.85 10.00
C ALA A 19 4.97 -7.69 9.49
N SER A 20 3.64 -7.85 9.47
CA SER A 20 2.70 -6.82 8.98
C SER A 20 1.47 -6.74 9.90
N PRO A 21 1.64 -6.30 11.16
CA PRO A 21 0.62 -6.42 12.19
C PRO A 21 -0.65 -5.60 11.91
N THR A 22 -0.57 -4.47 11.20
CA THR A 22 -1.76 -3.71 10.80
C THR A 22 -2.54 -4.44 9.71
N TYR A 23 -1.85 -5.06 8.74
CA TYR A 23 -2.51 -5.90 7.74
C TYR A 23 -3.13 -7.16 8.36
N ALA A 24 -2.41 -7.80 9.29
CA ALA A 24 -2.95 -8.95 10.03
C ALA A 24 -4.25 -8.60 10.76
N HIS A 25 -4.29 -7.45 11.42
CA HIS A 25 -5.49 -6.92 12.07
C HIS A 25 -6.63 -6.72 11.05
N MET A 26 -6.37 -6.13 9.88
CA MET A 26 -7.38 -5.96 8.83
C MET A 26 -7.95 -7.29 8.30
N GLN A 27 -7.16 -8.35 8.32
CA GLN A 27 -7.61 -9.70 7.94
C GLN A 27 -8.33 -10.44 9.08
N GLY A 28 -8.47 -9.83 10.26
CA GLY A 28 -9.09 -10.43 11.43
C GLY A 28 -8.16 -11.31 12.27
N ASP A 29 -6.84 -11.24 12.04
CA ASP A 29 -5.84 -11.86 12.90
C ASP A 29 -5.39 -10.87 13.98
N TYR A 30 -5.95 -11.04 15.17
CA TYR A 30 -5.74 -10.12 16.30
C TYR A 30 -4.56 -10.51 17.20
N ARG A 31 -3.78 -11.57 16.87
CA ARG A 31 -2.60 -11.99 17.66
C ARG A 31 -1.58 -10.86 17.85
N PHE A 32 -1.54 -9.92 16.90
CA PHE A 32 -0.62 -8.80 16.86
C PHE A 32 -1.31 -7.43 17.00
N ALA A 33 -2.55 -7.40 17.53
CA ALA A 33 -3.37 -6.17 17.59
C ALA A 33 -2.72 -5.01 18.36
N GLY A 34 -1.78 -5.29 19.28
CA GLY A 34 -1.03 -4.26 20.01
C GLY A 34 0.27 -3.81 19.34
N ARG A 35 0.63 -4.36 18.17
CA ARG A 35 1.86 -4.02 17.46
C ARG A 35 1.58 -3.11 16.28
N PHE A 36 2.49 -2.17 16.04
CA PHE A 36 2.58 -1.45 14.78
C PHE A 36 3.77 -2.00 13.96
N GLU A 37 3.86 -1.60 12.70
CA GLU A 37 4.97 -1.95 11.81
C GLU A 37 6.32 -1.52 12.43
N ASP A 38 7.29 -2.43 12.46
CA ASP A 38 8.69 -2.17 12.84
C ASP A 38 9.51 -2.06 11.57
N ILE A 39 9.87 -0.82 11.20
CA ILE A 39 10.61 -0.53 9.97
C ILE A 39 12.10 -0.26 10.23
N SER A 40 12.58 -0.57 11.44
CA SER A 40 13.98 -0.43 11.78
C SER A 40 14.85 -1.28 10.84
N ARG A 41 16.12 -0.88 10.65
CA ARG A 41 17.09 -1.68 9.87
C ARG A 41 17.14 -3.12 10.37
N ALA A 42 17.15 -3.31 11.69
CA ALA A 42 17.26 -4.62 12.30
C ALA A 42 16.04 -5.51 12.00
N ALA A 43 14.84 -4.94 11.97
CA ALA A 43 13.64 -5.66 11.56
C ALA A 43 13.67 -6.02 10.07
N GLU A 44 14.02 -5.07 9.21
CA GLU A 44 14.16 -5.31 7.76
C GLU A 44 15.17 -6.44 7.48
N ASP A 45 16.33 -6.43 8.16
CA ASP A 45 17.35 -7.48 8.05
C ASP A 45 16.85 -8.85 8.52
N ARG A 46 16.16 -8.89 9.66
CA ARG A 46 15.57 -10.12 10.21
C ARG A 46 14.53 -10.69 9.25
N ASP A 47 13.68 -9.85 8.70
CA ASP A 47 12.57 -10.27 7.85
C ASP A 47 13.08 -10.74 6.47
N ILE A 48 14.12 -10.09 5.91
CA ILE A 48 14.83 -10.58 4.72
C ILE A 48 15.42 -11.97 4.98
N ALA A 49 16.15 -12.14 6.10
CA ALA A 49 16.78 -13.42 6.43
C ALA A 49 15.74 -14.54 6.62
N ALA A 50 14.63 -14.25 7.29
CA ALA A 50 13.52 -15.18 7.47
C ALA A 50 12.90 -15.56 6.12
N ALA A 51 12.59 -14.59 5.26
CA ALA A 51 12.04 -14.85 3.92
C ALA A 51 12.98 -15.71 3.07
N ARG A 52 14.30 -15.45 3.07
CA ARG A 52 15.29 -16.31 2.41
C ARG A 52 15.30 -17.74 2.97
N ALA A 53 15.19 -17.90 4.28
CA ALA A 53 15.13 -19.21 4.91
C ALA A 53 13.87 -19.99 4.50
N PHE A 54 12.71 -19.32 4.42
CA PHE A 54 11.47 -19.94 3.92
C PHE A 54 11.57 -20.36 2.46
N ALA A 55 12.13 -19.49 1.60
CA ALA A 55 12.38 -19.82 0.20
C ALA A 55 13.26 -21.06 0.06
N GLY A 56 14.41 -21.10 0.75
CA GLY A 56 15.32 -22.25 0.71
C GLY A 56 14.67 -23.54 1.23
N ARG A 57 13.89 -23.47 2.31
CA ARG A 57 13.14 -24.63 2.83
C ARG A 57 12.15 -25.14 1.78
N ALA A 58 11.37 -24.26 1.16
CA ALA A 58 10.40 -24.67 0.13
C ALA A 58 11.07 -25.29 -1.10
N GLU A 59 12.19 -24.73 -1.57
CA GLU A 59 12.95 -25.24 -2.71
C GLU A 59 13.54 -26.64 -2.43
N THR A 60 13.98 -26.90 -1.20
CA THR A 60 14.56 -28.21 -0.81
C THR A 60 13.53 -29.31 -0.58
N LEU A 61 12.24 -28.99 -0.39
CA LEU A 61 11.19 -30.00 -0.30
C LEU A 61 11.09 -30.79 -1.62
N ALA A 62 11.15 -32.12 -1.53
CA ALA A 62 11.06 -32.99 -2.70
C ALA A 62 9.69 -32.87 -3.38
N GLU A 63 9.69 -32.71 -4.71
CA GLU A 63 8.45 -32.69 -5.49
C GLU A 63 7.81 -34.07 -5.67
N VAL A 64 8.61 -35.13 -5.50
CA VAL A 64 8.17 -36.52 -5.71
C VAL A 64 7.10 -36.88 -4.68
N GLY A 65 5.88 -37.11 -5.15
CA GLY A 65 4.74 -37.47 -4.30
C GLY A 65 3.84 -36.29 -3.93
N LEU A 66 4.15 -35.07 -4.37
CA LEU A 66 3.23 -33.94 -4.29
C LEU A 66 2.20 -34.01 -5.44
N ASP A 67 0.94 -33.73 -5.12
CA ASP A 67 -0.10 -33.56 -6.13
C ASP A 67 0.05 -32.24 -6.91
N HIS A 68 -0.91 -31.92 -7.77
CA HIS A 68 -0.86 -30.68 -8.55
C HIS A 68 -0.97 -29.41 -7.69
N GLN A 69 -1.88 -29.38 -6.72
CA GLN A 69 -2.10 -28.21 -5.86
C GLN A 69 -0.90 -28.01 -4.92
N GLN A 70 -0.38 -29.08 -4.35
CA GLN A 70 0.80 -29.02 -3.49
C GLN A 70 2.05 -28.52 -4.22
N ARG A 71 2.23 -28.91 -5.50
CA ARG A 71 3.30 -28.33 -6.33
C ARG A 71 3.11 -26.84 -6.56
N ILE A 72 1.88 -26.38 -6.77
CA ILE A 72 1.57 -24.95 -6.86
C ILE A 72 1.89 -24.25 -5.54
N THR A 73 1.40 -24.76 -4.40
CA THR A 73 1.66 -24.19 -3.07
C THR A 73 3.15 -24.06 -2.78
N ARG A 74 3.93 -25.12 -3.04
CA ARG A 74 5.40 -25.10 -2.88
C ARG A 74 6.04 -24.01 -3.74
N SER A 75 5.70 -23.95 -5.03
CA SER A 75 6.28 -22.98 -5.96
C SER A 75 5.88 -21.55 -5.61
N MET A 76 4.63 -21.32 -5.21
CA MET A 76 4.15 -20.00 -4.79
C MET A 76 4.83 -19.52 -3.51
N LEU A 77 5.04 -20.41 -2.54
CA LEU A 77 5.75 -20.07 -1.30
C LEU A 77 7.20 -19.69 -1.60
N ALA A 78 7.92 -20.54 -2.35
CA ALA A 78 9.30 -20.26 -2.74
C ALA A 78 9.41 -18.94 -3.52
N TRP A 79 8.52 -18.69 -4.47
CA TRP A 79 8.49 -17.47 -5.26
C TRP A 79 8.17 -16.22 -4.43
N ASP A 80 7.09 -16.22 -3.64
CA ASP A 80 6.68 -15.04 -2.84
C ASP A 80 7.77 -14.70 -1.80
N ALA A 81 8.34 -15.71 -1.13
CA ALA A 81 9.40 -15.50 -0.15
C ALA A 81 10.68 -14.94 -0.80
N THR A 82 11.09 -15.47 -1.96
CA THR A 82 12.23 -14.95 -2.73
C THR A 82 11.98 -13.53 -3.22
N ALA A 83 10.85 -13.28 -3.87
CA ALA A 83 10.51 -11.97 -4.43
C ALA A 83 10.43 -10.88 -3.34
N ARG A 84 9.92 -11.22 -2.15
CA ARG A 84 9.90 -10.32 -0.99
C ARG A 84 11.28 -10.01 -0.44
N ALA A 85 12.11 -11.04 -0.27
CA ALA A 85 13.48 -10.83 0.17
C ALA A 85 14.27 -10.00 -0.84
N ASP A 86 14.15 -10.29 -2.14
CA ASP A 86 14.75 -9.51 -3.22
C ASP A 86 14.30 -8.05 -3.15
N PHE A 87 13.00 -7.80 -3.04
CA PHE A 87 12.48 -6.43 -3.02
C PHE A 87 12.91 -5.67 -1.75
N ALA A 88 12.86 -6.31 -0.57
CA ALA A 88 13.28 -5.71 0.68
C ALA A 88 14.80 -5.41 0.72
N GLU A 89 15.63 -6.23 0.09
CA GLU A 89 17.07 -5.97 -0.08
C GLU A 89 17.37 -4.69 -0.88
N ALA A 90 16.39 -4.15 -1.63
CA ALA A 90 16.52 -2.86 -2.30
C ALA A 90 16.40 -1.65 -1.35
N ARG A 91 16.10 -1.89 -0.06
CA ARG A 91 16.12 -0.89 1.04
C ARG A 91 15.34 0.38 0.72
N LEU A 92 14.13 0.22 0.18
CA LEU A 92 13.29 1.36 -0.19
C LEU A 92 12.88 2.20 1.02
N ALA A 93 12.83 1.62 2.22
CA ALA A 93 12.61 2.36 3.47
C ALA A 93 13.62 3.52 3.70
N GLU A 94 14.78 3.51 3.04
CA GLU A 94 15.76 4.61 3.08
C GLU A 94 15.33 5.86 2.29
N ILE A 95 14.37 5.72 1.39
CA ILE A 95 13.98 6.76 0.45
C ILE A 95 12.45 6.98 0.35
N ASP A 96 11.67 6.27 1.16
CA ASP A 96 10.20 6.16 1.08
C ASP A 96 9.43 7.35 1.71
N VAL A 97 9.88 8.58 1.42
CA VAL A 97 9.11 9.78 1.76
C VAL A 97 8.04 9.98 0.70
N ASP A 98 6.79 9.66 1.03
CA ASP A 98 5.67 9.63 0.08
C ASP A 98 4.48 10.52 0.52
N PRO A 99 4.15 11.61 -0.20
CA PRO A 99 3.02 12.48 0.11
C PRO A 99 1.65 11.94 -0.32
N ILE A 100 1.60 10.77 -0.95
CA ILE A 100 0.38 10.10 -1.44
C ILE A 100 0.07 8.87 -0.57
N SER A 101 1.08 8.06 -0.26
CA SER A 101 0.90 6.79 0.46
C SER A 101 1.67 6.69 1.79
N GLY A 102 2.32 7.77 2.23
CA GLY A 102 2.99 7.81 3.53
C GLY A 102 2.02 7.66 4.70
N TRP A 103 2.55 7.27 5.87
CA TRP A 103 1.73 6.95 7.04
C TRP A 103 0.82 8.10 7.51
N HIS A 104 1.26 9.36 7.40
CA HIS A 104 0.43 10.52 7.73
C HIS A 104 -0.82 10.64 6.85
N ILE A 105 -0.81 10.08 5.64
CA ILE A 105 -1.99 9.98 4.77
C ILE A 105 -2.77 8.70 5.06
N MET A 106 -2.08 7.58 5.24
CA MET A 106 -2.72 6.27 5.28
C MET A 106 -3.25 5.85 6.66
N LEU A 107 -2.73 6.39 7.77
CA LEU A 107 -3.23 6.09 9.11
C LEU A 107 -4.71 6.45 9.28
N PRO A 108 -5.18 7.66 8.89
CA PRO A 108 -6.61 7.99 8.85
C PRO A 108 -7.47 7.04 8.01
N VAL A 109 -6.89 6.41 6.99
CA VAL A 109 -7.61 5.50 6.08
C VAL A 109 -7.69 4.08 6.67
N TYR A 110 -6.63 3.62 7.32
CA TYR A 110 -6.52 2.25 7.83
C TYR A 110 -7.09 2.07 9.23
N LEU A 111 -6.84 3.02 10.15
CA LEU A 111 -7.27 2.89 11.54
C LEU A 111 -8.79 2.70 11.71
N PRO A 112 -9.68 3.39 10.96
CA PRO A 112 -11.12 3.14 11.03
C PRO A 112 -11.52 1.72 10.58
N LYS A 113 -10.70 1.08 9.75
CA LYS A 113 -10.93 -0.27 9.20
C LYS A 113 -10.45 -1.38 10.15
N LEU A 114 -9.75 -1.04 11.22
CA LEU A 114 -9.30 -2.00 12.22
C LEU A 114 -10.46 -2.42 13.11
N GLY A 115 -11.01 -3.61 12.86
CA GLY A 115 -12.11 -4.16 13.64
C GLY A 115 -11.75 -4.33 15.12
N LEU A 116 -12.68 -4.03 16.03
CA LEU A 116 -12.51 -4.12 17.47
C LEU A 116 -13.52 -5.12 18.07
N PRO A 117 -13.39 -6.44 17.79
CA PRO A 117 -14.41 -7.43 18.16
C PRO A 117 -14.49 -7.72 19.66
N THR A 118 -13.41 -7.50 20.42
CA THR A 118 -13.36 -7.76 21.87
C THR A 118 -12.71 -6.61 22.62
N SER A 119 -12.95 -6.56 23.93
CA SER A 119 -12.36 -5.53 24.80
C SER A 119 -10.84 -5.64 24.83
N GLU A 120 -10.28 -6.84 24.76
CA GLU A 120 -8.83 -7.07 24.71
C GLU A 120 -8.21 -6.46 23.45
N VAL A 121 -8.86 -6.62 22.28
CA VAL A 121 -8.38 -6.01 21.03
C VAL A 121 -8.47 -4.49 21.09
N ALA A 122 -9.56 -3.95 21.63
CA ALA A 122 -9.69 -2.51 21.82
C ALA A 122 -8.59 -1.96 22.75
N GLU A 123 -8.32 -2.62 23.87
CA GLU A 123 -7.25 -2.20 24.80
C GLU A 123 -5.86 -2.29 24.16
N ALA A 124 -5.59 -3.33 23.35
CA ALA A 124 -4.33 -3.49 22.65
C ALA A 124 -4.01 -2.32 21.70
N MET A 125 -5.03 -1.64 21.15
CA MET A 125 -4.84 -0.45 20.30
C MET A 125 -4.03 0.66 20.99
N VAL A 126 -4.04 0.75 22.32
CA VAL A 126 -3.23 1.74 23.04
C VAL A 126 -1.73 1.50 22.81
N ASP A 127 -1.29 0.24 22.80
CA ASP A 127 0.09 -0.10 22.49
C ASP A 127 0.40 0.04 21.00
N LYS A 128 -0.55 -0.29 20.12
CA LYS A 128 -0.40 -0.02 18.67
C LYS A 128 -0.18 1.47 18.41
N PHE A 129 -0.91 2.36 19.09
CA PHE A 129 -0.73 3.81 18.98
C PHE A 129 0.64 4.28 19.45
N ARG A 130 1.22 3.67 20.50
CA ARG A 130 2.61 3.93 20.89
C ARG A 130 3.58 3.48 19.80
N GLY A 131 3.33 2.32 19.21
CA GLY A 131 4.11 1.82 18.08
C GLY A 131 4.08 2.74 16.86
N ILE A 132 3.00 3.49 16.62
CA ILE A 132 2.96 4.53 15.57
C ILE A 132 4.00 5.63 15.84
N ALA A 133 4.14 6.07 17.09
CA ALA A 133 5.15 7.06 17.46
C ALA A 133 6.58 6.52 17.26
N ASP A 134 6.80 5.25 17.58
CA ASP A 134 8.08 4.56 17.33
C ASP A 134 8.38 4.50 15.84
N GLY A 135 7.39 4.13 15.03
CA GLY A 135 7.51 4.09 13.58
C GLY A 135 8.02 5.41 13.00
N PHE A 136 7.42 6.55 13.34
CA PHE A 136 7.86 7.85 12.81
C PHE A 136 9.32 8.16 13.15
N ARG A 137 9.80 7.71 14.31
CA ARG A 137 11.21 7.85 14.70
C ARG A 137 12.09 6.95 13.86
N ASP A 138 11.71 5.68 13.70
CA ASP A 138 12.44 4.72 12.88
C ASP A 138 12.53 5.20 11.42
N ALA A 139 11.43 5.68 10.83
CA ALA A 139 11.41 6.24 9.47
C ALA A 139 12.46 7.35 9.30
N GLY A 140 12.53 8.27 10.26
CA GLY A 140 13.53 9.32 10.28
C GLY A 140 14.96 8.80 10.27
N GLU A 141 15.27 7.80 11.09
CA GLU A 141 16.59 7.16 11.10
C GLU A 141 16.89 6.43 9.79
N ARG A 142 15.90 5.74 9.20
CA ARG A 142 16.07 5.06 7.91
C ARG A 142 16.44 6.05 6.80
N TYR A 143 15.87 7.25 6.78
CA TYR A 143 16.24 8.27 5.79
C TYR A 143 17.63 8.86 6.04
N ARG A 144 18.05 9.02 7.30
CA ARG A 144 19.43 9.43 7.59
C ARG A 144 20.44 8.39 7.11
N GLU A 145 20.16 7.10 7.33
CA GLU A 145 20.97 6.01 6.79
C GLU A 145 21.04 6.10 5.26
N GLY A 146 19.90 6.29 4.60
CA GLY A 146 19.82 6.50 3.15
C GLY A 146 20.72 7.62 2.67
N VAL A 147 20.58 8.81 3.23
CA VAL A 147 21.43 9.98 2.90
C VAL A 147 22.91 9.66 3.11
N GLY A 148 23.26 8.95 4.19
CA GLY A 148 24.63 8.48 4.45
C GLY A 148 25.18 7.52 3.38
N HIS A 149 24.32 6.76 2.72
CA HIS A 149 24.65 5.87 1.60
C HIS A 149 24.55 6.55 0.22
N GLY A 150 24.31 7.87 0.16
CA GLY A 150 24.08 8.58 -1.10
C GLY A 150 22.70 8.31 -1.71
N ARG A 151 21.76 7.79 -0.91
CA ARG A 151 20.38 7.49 -1.29
C ARG A 151 19.43 8.47 -0.62
N ALA A 152 19.18 9.60 -1.28
CA ALA A 152 18.22 10.58 -0.79
C ALA A 152 16.81 10.38 -1.41
N PRO A 153 15.73 10.69 -0.69
CA PRO A 153 14.39 10.81 -1.28
C PRO A 153 14.31 11.90 -2.37
N ALA A 154 13.21 11.93 -3.12
CA ALA A 154 12.94 13.02 -4.05
C ALA A 154 12.55 14.29 -3.28
N ARG A 155 13.11 15.45 -3.68
CA ARG A 155 12.93 16.71 -2.95
C ARG A 155 11.46 17.14 -2.86
N PHE A 156 10.73 17.09 -3.97
CA PHE A 156 9.31 17.47 -4.00
C PHE A 156 8.49 16.66 -3.00
N ALA A 157 8.77 15.36 -2.89
CA ALA A 157 8.04 14.45 -2.02
C ALA A 157 8.29 14.76 -0.53
N VAL A 158 9.53 15.16 -0.19
CA VAL A 158 9.89 15.64 1.14
C VAL A 158 9.17 16.96 1.46
N ASP A 159 9.24 17.94 0.57
CA ASP A 159 8.63 19.26 0.79
C ASP A 159 7.09 19.16 0.92
N ASP A 160 6.45 18.31 0.12
CA ASP A 160 5.01 18.06 0.19
C ASP A 160 4.61 17.32 1.47
N THR A 161 5.39 16.31 1.87
CA THR A 161 5.19 15.59 3.13
C THR A 161 5.31 16.53 4.32
N VAL A 162 6.34 17.38 4.37
CA VAL A 162 6.51 18.39 5.43
C VAL A 162 5.27 19.29 5.54
N ARG A 163 4.73 19.77 4.40
CA ARG A 163 3.52 20.61 4.39
C ARG A 163 2.29 19.88 4.93
N GLN A 164 2.15 18.59 4.61
CA GLN A 164 1.05 17.77 5.11
C GLN A 164 1.18 17.49 6.62
N LEU A 165 2.40 17.23 7.11
CA LEU A 165 2.66 17.06 8.53
C LEU A 165 2.41 18.36 9.31
N ASP A 166 2.77 19.52 8.75
CA ASP A 166 2.45 20.83 9.32
C ASP A 166 0.94 21.03 9.45
N ALA A 167 0.18 20.67 8.40
CA ALA A 167 -1.28 20.75 8.43
C ALA A 167 -1.88 19.81 9.50
N TRP A 168 -1.39 18.58 9.61
CA TRP A 168 -1.83 17.62 10.62
C TRP A 168 -1.51 18.12 12.04
N LEU A 169 -0.29 18.58 12.29
CA LEU A 169 0.12 19.12 13.59
C LEU A 169 -0.59 20.41 13.98
N ALA A 170 -1.21 21.13 13.03
CA ALA A 170 -2.03 22.31 13.31
C ALA A 170 -3.48 21.97 13.72
N MET A 171 -3.96 20.76 13.45
CA MET A 171 -5.32 20.34 13.82
C MET A 171 -5.47 20.21 15.35
N PRO A 172 -6.58 20.61 15.96
CA PRO A 172 -6.86 20.28 17.35
C PRO A 172 -6.78 18.77 17.57
N VAL A 173 -6.23 18.33 18.71
CA VAL A 173 -6.11 16.89 19.03
C VAL A 173 -7.49 16.22 19.11
N ASP A 174 -8.51 16.96 19.54
CA ASP A 174 -9.90 16.50 19.56
C ASP A 174 -10.44 16.13 18.18
N ASP A 175 -9.90 16.74 17.13
CA ASP A 175 -10.30 16.54 15.74
C ASP A 175 -9.32 15.66 14.95
N ASP A 176 -8.35 15.03 15.64
CA ASP A 176 -7.30 14.25 14.97
C ASP A 176 -7.89 13.02 14.27
N PRO A 177 -7.75 12.89 12.94
CA PRO A 177 -8.44 11.86 12.17
C PRO A 177 -8.00 10.43 12.55
N ILE A 178 -6.83 10.25 13.17
CA ILE A 178 -6.41 8.92 13.66
C ILE A 178 -7.27 8.42 14.84
N LEU A 179 -8.04 9.30 15.49
CA LEU A 179 -8.98 8.95 16.55
C LEU A 179 -10.38 8.55 16.02
N ALA A 180 -10.62 8.62 14.70
CA ALA A 180 -11.88 8.23 14.06
C ALA A 180 -12.05 6.70 13.95
N LEU A 181 -11.95 6.00 15.09
CA LEU A 181 -11.93 4.53 15.16
C LEU A 181 -13.32 3.90 15.04
N GLY A 182 -13.36 2.67 14.52
CA GLY A 182 -14.58 1.88 14.35
C GLY A 182 -15.35 1.57 15.64
N ALA A 183 -16.47 0.88 15.51
CA ALA A 183 -17.34 0.52 16.64
C ALA A 183 -16.60 -0.37 17.66
N THR A 184 -16.85 -0.13 18.95
CA THR A 184 -16.30 -0.90 20.06
C THR A 184 -17.31 -1.97 20.55
N PRO A 185 -16.86 -3.01 21.28
CA PRO A 185 -17.75 -4.03 21.83
C PRO A 185 -18.82 -3.47 22.76
N HIS A 186 -19.96 -4.16 22.86
CA HIS A 186 -21.04 -3.77 23.77
C HIS A 186 -20.57 -3.76 25.24
N GLY A 187 -20.88 -2.69 25.97
CA GLY A 187 -20.49 -2.53 27.38
C GLY A 187 -19.04 -2.10 27.60
N PHE A 188 -18.28 -1.84 26.53
CA PHE A 188 -16.94 -1.27 26.62
C PHE A 188 -17.01 0.24 26.92
N ASP A 189 -16.20 0.72 27.87
CA ASP A 189 -16.09 2.15 28.20
C ASP A 189 -15.26 2.88 27.14
N ARG A 190 -15.93 3.22 26.03
CA ARG A 190 -15.32 3.88 24.87
C ARG A 190 -14.72 5.23 25.22
N ASP A 191 -15.37 6.01 26.09
CA ASP A 191 -14.94 7.37 26.41
C ASP A 191 -13.64 7.36 27.23
N ALA A 192 -13.54 6.49 28.25
CA ALA A 192 -12.31 6.34 29.00
C ALA A 192 -11.15 5.80 28.14
N TRP A 193 -11.44 4.90 27.21
CA TRP A 193 -10.46 4.36 26.26
C TRP A 193 -9.99 5.42 25.25
N LEU A 194 -10.90 6.18 24.65
CA LEU A 194 -10.56 7.32 23.77
C LEU A 194 -9.74 8.37 24.52
N GLY A 195 -9.99 8.59 25.82
CA GLY A 195 -9.16 9.46 26.65
C GLY A 195 -7.71 8.97 26.79
N ARG A 196 -7.48 7.65 26.83
CA ARG A 196 -6.11 7.08 26.85
C ARG A 196 -5.42 7.19 25.50
N LEU A 197 -6.13 6.92 24.40
CA LEU A 197 -5.61 7.15 23.05
C LEU A 197 -5.29 8.63 22.82
N ARG A 198 -6.22 9.51 23.21
CA ARG A 198 -6.04 10.87 23.71
C ARG A 198 -4.60 11.19 24.07
N ALA A 199 -4.25 10.71 25.26
CA ALA A 199 -2.97 10.99 25.87
C ALA A 199 -1.78 10.44 25.06
N VAL A 200 -1.90 9.30 24.39
CA VAL A 200 -0.84 8.75 23.53
C VAL A 200 -0.61 9.65 22.30
N VAL A 201 -1.69 10.14 21.67
CA VAL A 201 -1.59 11.08 20.55
C VAL A 201 -0.84 12.34 20.98
N GLU A 202 -1.21 12.93 22.12
CA GLU A 202 -0.61 14.18 22.61
C GLU A 202 0.83 14.03 23.07
N ARG A 203 1.13 12.95 23.79
CA ARG A 203 2.40 12.80 24.52
C ARG A 203 3.46 12.06 23.72
N ASP A 204 3.04 11.18 22.81
CA ASP A 204 3.93 10.28 22.09
C ASP A 204 3.90 10.57 20.57
N ILE A 205 2.73 10.48 19.93
CA ILE A 205 2.62 10.57 18.46
C ILE A 205 2.94 11.97 17.95
N ARG A 206 2.27 13.03 18.45
CA ARG A 206 2.47 14.40 17.92
C ARG A 206 3.91 14.90 18.12
N PRO A 207 4.57 14.66 19.27
CA PRO A 207 5.99 14.95 19.40
C PRO A 207 6.88 14.17 18.41
N ALA A 208 6.60 12.87 18.19
CA ALA A 208 7.34 12.07 17.21
C ALA A 208 7.13 12.59 15.77
N VAL A 209 5.90 12.92 15.40
CA VAL A 209 5.55 13.53 14.11
C VAL A 209 6.22 14.89 13.93
N ALA A 210 6.28 15.73 14.96
CA ALA A 210 6.97 17.02 14.91
C ALA A 210 8.48 16.85 14.70
N ALA A 211 9.11 15.92 15.43
CA ALA A 211 10.52 15.61 15.25
C ALA A 211 10.82 15.04 13.86
N TYR A 212 9.95 14.15 13.36
CA TYR A 212 10.04 13.60 12.01
C TYR A 212 9.90 14.70 10.94
N ARG A 213 8.93 15.61 11.09
CA ARG A 213 8.76 16.79 10.22
C ARG A 213 10.00 17.67 10.21
N ASP A 214 10.56 17.97 11.39
CA ASP A 214 11.77 18.80 11.51
C ASP A 214 12.98 18.12 10.86
N LEU A 215 13.19 16.82 11.08
CA LEU A 215 14.21 16.01 10.43
C LEU A 215 14.07 16.05 8.90
N LEU A 216 12.85 15.85 8.39
CA LEU A 216 12.60 15.91 6.95
C LEU A 216 12.98 17.28 6.38
N ARG A 217 12.56 18.37 7.03
CA ARG A 217 12.85 19.74 6.60
C ARG A 217 14.33 20.09 6.66
N ASP A 218 14.98 19.79 7.78
CA ASP A 218 16.29 20.34 8.12
C ASP A 218 17.45 19.44 7.69
N GLU A 219 17.25 18.12 7.65
CA GLU A 219 18.30 17.15 7.34
C GLU A 219 18.11 16.49 5.97
N ILE A 220 16.88 16.07 5.64
CA ILE A 220 16.63 15.26 4.43
C ILE A 220 16.38 16.11 3.20
N ALA A 221 15.58 17.18 3.31
CA ALA A 221 15.27 18.05 2.19
C ALA A 221 16.53 18.64 1.54
N PRO A 222 17.56 19.13 2.27
CA PRO A 222 18.80 19.63 1.66
C PRO A 222 19.56 18.58 0.84
N ALA A 223 19.43 17.30 1.15
CA ALA A 223 20.04 16.19 0.42
C ALA A 223 19.12 15.64 -0.70
N GLY A 224 17.85 16.04 -0.73
CA GLY A 224 16.84 15.51 -1.64
C GLY A 224 17.19 15.67 -3.13
N ARG A 225 16.89 14.65 -3.92
CA ARG A 225 17.12 14.65 -5.38
C ARG A 225 16.20 15.66 -6.07
N SER A 226 16.73 16.41 -7.03
CA SER A 226 15.95 17.39 -7.80
C SER A 226 14.88 16.73 -8.68
N ASP A 227 13.97 17.52 -9.24
CA ASP A 227 12.91 17.03 -10.11
C ASP A 227 13.46 16.34 -11.37
N GLU A 228 14.59 16.82 -11.91
CA GLU A 228 15.28 16.18 -13.04
C GLU A 228 15.92 14.84 -12.69
N ALA A 229 16.15 14.58 -11.39
CA ALA A 229 16.79 13.38 -10.87
C ALA A 229 15.90 12.58 -9.90
N CYS A 230 14.59 12.83 -9.89
CA CYS A 230 13.67 12.26 -8.89
C CYS A 230 13.40 10.75 -9.10
N GLY A 231 13.65 10.23 -10.31
CA GLY A 231 13.51 8.81 -10.62
C GLY A 231 14.57 7.93 -9.93
N LEU A 232 14.20 6.68 -9.61
CA LEU A 232 15.09 5.72 -8.95
C LEU A 232 16.42 5.54 -9.68
N GLY A 233 16.43 5.63 -11.01
CA GLY A 233 17.64 5.53 -11.83
C GLY A 233 18.75 6.54 -11.51
N SER A 234 18.46 7.61 -10.77
CA SER A 234 19.46 8.58 -10.31
C SER A 234 20.21 8.14 -9.03
N LEU A 235 19.78 7.04 -8.39
CA LEU A 235 20.44 6.47 -7.23
C LEU A 235 21.64 5.59 -7.65
N PRO A 236 22.65 5.40 -6.78
CA PRO A 236 23.82 4.58 -7.09
C PRO A 236 23.49 3.15 -7.56
N ASP A 237 22.43 2.56 -7.02
CA ASP A 237 21.91 1.23 -7.31
C ASP A 237 20.50 1.27 -7.91
N GLY A 238 20.17 2.39 -8.56
CA GLY A 238 18.84 2.71 -9.08
C GLY A 238 18.29 1.75 -10.11
N GLU A 239 19.14 1.29 -11.04
CA GLU A 239 18.77 0.33 -12.08
C GLU A 239 18.35 -1.02 -11.48
N GLU A 240 19.16 -1.56 -10.56
CA GLU A 240 18.87 -2.82 -9.88
C GLU A 240 17.65 -2.70 -8.96
N THR A 241 17.52 -1.57 -8.25
CA THR A 241 16.33 -1.26 -7.44
C THR A 241 15.06 -1.25 -8.29
N TYR A 242 15.10 -0.59 -9.46
CA TYR A 242 13.95 -0.51 -10.36
C TYR A 242 13.63 -1.86 -11.00
N ARG A 243 14.64 -2.67 -11.35
CA ARG A 243 14.47 -4.04 -11.85
C ARG A 243 13.77 -4.94 -10.82
N ARG A 244 14.19 -4.87 -9.55
CA ARG A 244 13.53 -5.59 -8.44
C ARG A 244 12.07 -5.15 -8.26
N ALA A 245 11.80 -3.85 -8.36
CA ALA A 245 10.44 -3.31 -8.29
C ALA A 245 9.57 -3.82 -9.46
N ILE A 246 10.08 -3.82 -10.70
CA ILE A 246 9.38 -4.40 -11.85
C ILE A 246 9.01 -5.86 -11.56
N HIS A 247 9.98 -6.67 -11.15
CA HIS A 247 9.72 -8.09 -10.88
C HIS A 247 8.66 -8.28 -9.79
N TYR A 248 8.77 -7.53 -8.67
CA TYR A 248 7.86 -7.64 -7.54
C TYR A 248 6.41 -7.23 -7.89
N TYR A 249 6.21 -6.11 -8.59
CA TYR A 249 4.88 -5.58 -8.87
C TYR A 249 4.21 -6.18 -10.10
N THR A 250 4.99 -6.60 -11.10
CA THR A 250 4.45 -7.08 -12.38
C THR A 250 4.57 -8.59 -12.56
N THR A 251 5.38 -9.26 -11.75
CA THR A 251 5.69 -10.71 -11.83
C THR A 251 6.31 -11.15 -13.16
N VAL A 252 6.70 -10.21 -14.03
CA VAL A 252 7.35 -10.50 -15.31
C VAL A 252 8.85 -10.27 -15.23
N ASP A 253 9.59 -11.07 -15.99
CA ASP A 253 11.02 -10.87 -16.23
C ASP A 253 11.19 -10.07 -17.53
N ARG A 254 11.04 -8.74 -17.43
CA ARG A 254 11.21 -7.79 -18.53
C ARG A 254 12.03 -6.60 -18.05
N SER A 255 12.85 -6.07 -18.95
CA SER A 255 13.58 -4.84 -18.68
C SER A 255 12.65 -3.61 -18.68
N ALA A 256 13.09 -2.55 -18.01
CA ALA A 256 12.40 -1.26 -18.02
C ALA A 256 12.19 -0.73 -19.44
N GLN A 257 13.19 -0.89 -20.32
CA GLN A 257 13.10 -0.44 -21.72
C GLN A 257 12.06 -1.23 -22.50
N GLU A 258 12.01 -2.56 -22.35
CA GLU A 258 10.97 -3.36 -23.02
C GLU A 258 9.56 -2.96 -22.58
N ILE A 259 9.37 -2.71 -21.28
CA ILE A 259 8.08 -2.24 -20.75
C ILE A 259 7.74 -0.84 -21.31
N HIS A 260 8.72 0.06 -21.40
CA HIS A 260 8.54 1.37 -21.99
C HIS A 260 8.12 1.29 -23.47
N ASP A 261 8.79 0.46 -24.25
CA ASP A 261 8.50 0.27 -25.67
C ASP A 261 7.12 -0.34 -25.89
N ILE A 262 6.70 -1.30 -25.05
CA ILE A 262 5.33 -1.84 -25.03
C ILE A 262 4.33 -0.72 -24.76
N GLY A 263 4.60 0.16 -23.80
CA GLY A 263 3.76 1.31 -23.48
C GLY A 263 3.60 2.27 -24.65
N LEU A 264 4.70 2.63 -25.31
CA LEU A 264 4.66 3.50 -26.50
C LEU A 264 3.87 2.87 -27.64
N ALA A 265 4.07 1.58 -27.91
CA ALA A 265 3.31 0.85 -28.92
C ALA A 265 1.80 0.83 -28.60
N GLN A 266 1.44 0.67 -27.32
CA GLN A 266 0.05 0.69 -26.90
C GLN A 266 -0.58 2.08 -27.02
N ILE A 267 0.16 3.15 -26.71
CA ILE A 267 -0.28 4.54 -26.92
C ILE A 267 -0.60 4.79 -28.40
N ASP A 268 0.30 4.39 -29.31
CA ASP A 268 0.08 4.56 -30.75
C ASP A 268 -1.13 3.75 -31.25
N LYS A 269 -1.25 2.49 -30.80
CA LYS A 269 -2.41 1.65 -31.13
C LYS A 269 -3.72 2.29 -30.67
N LEU A 270 -3.81 2.71 -29.40
CA LEU A 270 -5.01 3.35 -28.85
C LEU A 270 -5.32 4.67 -29.55
N ALA A 271 -4.30 5.44 -29.93
CA ALA A 271 -4.46 6.63 -30.75
C ALA A 271 -5.13 6.30 -32.10
N GLY A 272 -4.87 5.14 -32.70
CA GLY A 272 -5.60 4.65 -33.87
C GLY A 272 -7.08 4.38 -33.57
N GLU A 273 -7.36 3.61 -32.51
CA GLU A 273 -8.73 3.23 -32.10
C GLU A 273 -9.59 4.46 -31.77
N TYR A 274 -9.02 5.47 -31.08
CA TYR A 274 -9.71 6.72 -30.80
C TYR A 274 -10.06 7.51 -32.07
N ARG A 275 -9.21 7.49 -33.09
CA ARG A 275 -9.53 8.19 -34.36
C ARG A 275 -10.68 7.51 -35.09
N GLU A 276 -10.67 6.19 -35.15
CA GLU A 276 -11.73 5.40 -35.80
C GLU A 276 -13.09 5.65 -35.14
N LEU A 277 -13.16 5.49 -33.81
CA LEU A 277 -14.40 5.70 -33.06
C LEU A 277 -14.80 7.18 -32.97
N GLY A 278 -13.82 8.08 -32.84
CA GLY A 278 -14.04 9.52 -32.74
C GLY A 278 -14.74 10.08 -33.97
N ARG A 279 -14.47 9.54 -35.17
CA ARG A 279 -15.17 9.93 -36.39
C ARG A 279 -16.67 9.69 -36.29
N GLU A 280 -17.09 8.55 -35.74
CA GLU A 280 -18.51 8.17 -35.61
C GLU A 280 -19.20 8.89 -34.46
N VAL A 281 -18.57 8.91 -33.28
CA VAL A 281 -19.19 9.37 -32.04
C VAL A 281 -19.06 10.87 -31.84
N VAL A 282 -17.92 11.44 -32.25
CA VAL A 282 -17.54 12.83 -31.98
C VAL A 282 -17.49 13.66 -33.28
N GLY A 283 -17.50 13.02 -34.45
CA GLY A 283 -17.44 13.68 -35.74
C GLY A 283 -16.04 14.19 -36.12
N THR A 284 -14.98 13.72 -35.46
CA THR A 284 -13.59 14.15 -35.73
C THR A 284 -12.59 13.05 -35.43
N GLU A 285 -11.44 13.07 -36.11
CA GLU A 285 -10.28 12.20 -35.86
C GLU A 285 -9.15 12.95 -35.14
N ASP A 286 -9.35 14.22 -34.80
CA ASP A 286 -8.35 14.96 -34.02
C ASP A 286 -8.41 14.53 -32.56
N LEU A 287 -7.36 13.84 -32.09
CA LEU A 287 -7.27 13.30 -30.73
C LEU A 287 -7.38 14.39 -29.66
N THR A 288 -6.83 15.57 -29.91
CA THR A 288 -6.94 16.70 -28.97
C THR A 288 -8.39 17.09 -28.79
N THR A 289 -9.14 17.25 -29.89
CA THR A 289 -10.57 17.57 -29.87
C THR A 289 -11.40 16.44 -29.25
N ILE A 290 -11.08 15.17 -29.55
CA ILE A 290 -11.76 14.01 -28.94
C ILE A 290 -11.59 14.05 -27.42
N PHE A 291 -10.36 14.16 -26.93
CA PHE A 291 -10.09 14.16 -25.50
C PHE A 291 -10.60 15.40 -24.79
N GLU A 292 -10.59 16.57 -25.46
CA GLU A 292 -11.20 17.77 -24.90
C GLU A 292 -12.70 17.58 -24.70
N ARG A 293 -13.44 17.10 -25.71
CA ARG A 293 -14.86 16.83 -25.55
C ARG A 293 -15.16 15.78 -24.48
N MET A 294 -14.40 14.68 -24.42
CA MET A 294 -14.56 13.70 -23.34
C MET A 294 -14.34 14.30 -21.94
N ARG A 295 -13.48 15.32 -21.83
CA ARG A 295 -13.17 15.98 -20.55
C ARG A 295 -14.09 17.13 -20.20
N SER A 296 -14.73 17.80 -21.16
CA SER A 296 -15.44 19.06 -20.89
C SER A 296 -16.88 19.12 -21.40
N ASP A 297 -17.34 18.14 -22.21
CA ASP A 297 -18.73 18.10 -22.67
C ASP A 297 -19.67 17.75 -21.50
N PRO A 298 -20.58 18.66 -21.09
CA PRO A 298 -21.50 18.40 -19.99
C PRO A 298 -22.45 17.24 -20.25
N GLU A 299 -22.71 16.87 -21.52
CA GLU A 299 -23.55 15.71 -21.85
C GLU A 299 -22.91 14.38 -21.46
N LEU A 300 -21.59 14.36 -21.26
CA LEU A 300 -20.84 13.16 -20.86
C LEU A 300 -20.66 13.06 -19.33
N HIS A 301 -21.16 14.02 -18.56
CA HIS A 301 -20.95 14.08 -17.11
C HIS A 301 -22.27 14.04 -16.33
N HIS A 302 -22.24 13.35 -15.19
CA HIS A 302 -23.30 13.44 -14.19
C HIS A 302 -23.16 14.74 -13.40
N THR A 303 -24.28 15.25 -12.88
CA THR A 303 -24.31 16.55 -12.19
C THR A 303 -24.27 16.44 -10.67
N ASN A 304 -24.48 15.23 -10.13
CA ASN A 304 -24.48 14.96 -8.69
C ASN A 304 -24.11 13.51 -8.35
N GLY A 305 -23.71 13.27 -7.10
CA GLY A 305 -23.32 11.95 -6.59
C GLY A 305 -24.40 10.86 -6.74
N PRO A 306 -25.68 11.12 -6.38
CA PRO A 306 -26.75 10.14 -6.55
C PRO A 306 -26.93 9.63 -8.00
N GLU A 307 -26.77 10.51 -9.00
CA GLU A 307 -26.79 10.11 -10.40
C GLU A 307 -25.65 9.14 -10.75
N ILE A 308 -24.42 9.44 -10.29
CA ILE A 308 -23.25 8.58 -10.50
C ILE A 308 -23.47 7.20 -9.88
N VAL A 309 -23.99 7.14 -8.65
CA VAL A 309 -24.29 5.89 -7.96
C VAL A 309 -25.35 5.09 -8.72
N SER A 310 -26.43 5.74 -9.15
CA SER A 310 -27.51 5.10 -9.93
C SER A 310 -27.02 4.54 -11.27
N ALA A 311 -26.22 5.33 -12.00
CA ALA A 311 -25.62 4.90 -13.27
C ALA A 311 -24.65 3.72 -13.06
N SER A 312 -23.83 3.77 -12.02
CA SER A 312 -22.90 2.69 -11.65
C SER A 312 -23.63 1.41 -11.26
N LYS A 313 -24.72 1.49 -10.47
CA LYS A 313 -25.58 0.35 -10.14
C LYS A 313 -26.22 -0.26 -11.38
N THR A 314 -26.65 0.59 -12.33
CA THR A 314 -27.22 0.13 -13.61
C THR A 314 -26.17 -0.60 -14.46
N ALA A 315 -24.95 -0.05 -14.56
CA ALA A 315 -23.85 -0.69 -15.27
C ALA A 315 -23.46 -2.04 -14.63
N MET A 316 -23.37 -2.08 -13.30
CA MET A 316 -23.11 -3.30 -12.54
C MET A 316 -24.19 -4.37 -12.75
N ALA A 317 -25.48 -3.98 -12.76
CA ALA A 317 -26.57 -4.90 -13.05
C ALA A 317 -26.50 -5.48 -14.47
N ARG A 318 -26.15 -4.65 -15.47
CA ARG A 318 -25.93 -5.11 -16.86
C ARG A 318 -24.76 -6.08 -16.95
N ALA A 319 -23.64 -5.79 -16.28
CA ALA A 319 -22.50 -6.69 -16.22
C ALA A 319 -22.89 -8.03 -15.55
N LYS A 320 -23.58 -7.98 -14.39
CA LYS A 320 -24.08 -9.17 -13.69
C LYS A 320 -24.98 -10.04 -14.57
N ALA A 321 -25.87 -9.44 -15.35
CA ALA A 321 -26.73 -10.16 -16.28
C ALA A 321 -25.95 -10.89 -17.38
N ALA A 322 -24.83 -10.32 -17.85
CA ALA A 322 -23.99 -10.91 -18.89
C ALA A 322 -22.91 -11.87 -18.37
N MET A 323 -22.56 -11.82 -17.08
CA MET A 323 -21.43 -12.59 -16.53
C MET A 323 -21.55 -14.10 -16.75
N GLY A 324 -22.77 -14.65 -16.63
CA GLY A 324 -23.02 -16.08 -16.83
C GLY A 324 -22.71 -16.58 -18.25
N ASP A 325 -22.69 -15.68 -19.23
CA ASP A 325 -22.38 -16.02 -20.62
C ASP A 325 -20.87 -16.18 -20.88
N TRP A 326 -20.02 -15.63 -20.00
CA TRP A 326 -18.57 -15.59 -20.17
C TRP A 326 -17.78 -16.38 -19.11
N PHE A 327 -18.37 -16.61 -17.93
CA PHE A 327 -17.68 -17.24 -16.81
C PHE A 327 -18.42 -18.50 -16.31
N GLY A 328 -17.69 -19.61 -16.21
CA GLY A 328 -18.26 -20.88 -15.73
C GLY A 328 -18.44 -20.99 -14.20
N VAL A 329 -17.79 -20.11 -13.43
CA VAL A 329 -17.89 -20.06 -11.96
C VAL A 329 -18.04 -18.60 -11.56
N LEU A 330 -19.08 -18.29 -10.79
CA LEU A 330 -19.35 -16.95 -10.30
C LEU A 330 -19.08 -16.85 -8.78
N PRO A 331 -18.61 -15.70 -8.28
CA PRO A 331 -18.43 -15.46 -6.85
C PRO A 331 -19.74 -15.64 -6.06
N LYS A 332 -19.63 -16.13 -4.83
CA LYS A 332 -20.76 -16.20 -3.88
C LYS A 332 -21.07 -14.85 -3.23
N ALA A 333 -20.04 -14.05 -2.98
CA ALA A 333 -20.17 -12.72 -2.41
C ALA A 333 -20.61 -11.74 -3.50
N ASP A 334 -21.60 -10.92 -3.20
CA ASP A 334 -22.03 -9.88 -4.13
C ASP A 334 -21.18 -8.62 -4.00
N CYS A 335 -21.19 -7.80 -5.05
CA CYS A 335 -20.58 -6.47 -5.07
C CYS A 335 -21.68 -5.42 -4.95
N ASP A 336 -21.55 -4.53 -3.96
CA ASP A 336 -22.41 -3.36 -3.77
C ASP A 336 -21.69 -2.08 -4.25
N VAL A 337 -22.49 -1.07 -4.56
CA VAL A 337 -22.03 0.26 -4.98
C VAL A 337 -22.58 1.29 -4.00
N GLU A 338 -21.66 1.95 -3.30
CA GLU A 338 -21.97 2.96 -2.31
C GLU A 338 -21.25 4.27 -2.65
N GLU A 339 -21.77 5.38 -2.12
CA GLU A 339 -21.09 6.66 -2.17
C GLU A 339 -19.92 6.64 -1.18
N VAL A 340 -18.75 7.12 -1.62
CA VAL A 340 -17.61 7.26 -0.72
C VAL A 340 -17.94 8.35 0.29
N SER A 341 -18.09 7.97 1.55
CA SER A 341 -18.27 8.93 2.64
C SER A 341 -16.97 9.72 2.82
N GLY A 342 -17.04 11.03 2.62
CA GLY A 342 -15.91 11.95 2.70
C GLY A 342 -15.46 12.27 4.12
#